data_AF-A0A956EJJ0-F1
#
_entry.id   AF-A0A956EJJ0-F1
#
_cell.length_a   1.000
_cell.length_b   1.000
_cell.length_c   1.000
_cell.angle_alpha   90.00
_cell.angle_beta   90.00
_cell.angle_gamma   90.00
#
_symmetry.space_group_name_H-M   'P 1'
#
loop_
_entity.id
_entity.type
_entity.pdbx_description
1 polymer ?
#
loop_
_entity_poly.entity_id
_entity_poly.type
_entity_poly.pdbx_seq_one_letter_code
_entity_poly.pdbx_strand_id
1 'polypeptide(L)'
;AAIRRFLHPLTGGELGEGWDFGRIPRRSHLYRLITAIDGVSHIRDLELITDPPLPADTEALSEELRRALTGALIYSGDHEIVLTVPVEEVD
;
A
#
# COMPACT_ATOMS: atom_id res chain seq x y z
N ALA A 1 7.62 8.38 6.57
CA ALA A 1 8.23 9.05 5.39
C ALA A 1 8.19 8.19 4.12
N ALA A 2 8.64 6.93 4.16
CA ALA A 2 8.73 6.05 2.99
C ALA A 2 7.40 5.82 2.26
N ILE A 3 6.35 5.42 2.99
CA ILE A 3 5.01 5.16 2.41
C ILE A 3 4.45 6.43 1.73
N ARG A 4 4.51 7.58 2.43
CA ARG A 4 4.09 8.87 1.88
C ARG A 4 4.80 9.21 0.57
N ARG A 5 6.12 8.96 0.49
CA ARG A 5 6.88 9.19 -0.75
C ARG A 5 6.46 8.23 -1.86
N PHE A 6 6.31 6.95 -1.53
CA PHE A 6 5.92 5.91 -2.49
C PHE A 6 4.52 6.15 -3.08
N LEU A 7 3.57 6.62 -2.29
CA LEU A 7 2.21 6.93 -2.74
C LEU A 7 2.04 8.35 -3.26
N HIS A 8 3.13 9.11 -3.41
CA HIS A 8 3.05 10.46 -3.96
C HIS A 8 2.62 10.40 -5.44
N PRO A 9 1.61 11.17 -5.87
CA PRO A 9 1.02 11.05 -7.21
C PRO A 9 2.02 11.32 -8.33
N LEU A 10 2.94 12.27 -8.13
CA LEU A 10 3.83 12.77 -9.19
C LEU A 10 5.28 12.27 -9.08
N THR A 11 5.67 11.72 -7.93
CA THR A 11 7.06 11.36 -7.64
C THR A 11 7.19 10.04 -6.89
N GLY A 12 6.07 9.34 -6.70
CA GLY A 12 6.02 8.04 -6.07
C GLY A 12 6.25 6.93 -7.06
N GLY A 13 5.76 5.74 -6.72
CA GLY A 13 6.01 4.54 -7.48
C GLY A 13 7.45 4.02 -7.32
N GLU A 14 7.73 2.89 -7.96
CA GLU A 14 9.02 2.21 -7.83
C GLU A 14 10.15 2.93 -8.56
N LEU A 15 9.80 3.63 -9.64
CA LEU A 15 10.74 4.39 -10.47
C LEU A 15 10.81 5.87 -10.06
N GLY A 16 9.97 6.33 -9.13
CA GLY A 16 9.91 7.73 -8.72
C GLY A 16 9.23 8.66 -9.73
N GLU A 17 8.52 8.11 -10.71
CA GLU A 17 7.86 8.86 -11.80
C GLU A 17 6.40 9.20 -11.48
N GLY A 18 5.90 8.81 -10.31
CA GLY A 18 4.50 8.95 -9.93
C GLY A 18 3.63 7.76 -10.33
N TRP A 19 2.32 8.00 -10.34
CA TRP A 19 1.30 7.01 -10.65
C TRP A 19 0.43 7.51 -11.79
N ASP A 20 0.47 6.79 -12.90
CA ASP A 20 -0.50 6.98 -13.98
C ASP A 20 -1.92 6.69 -13.50
N PHE A 21 -2.91 7.33 -14.13
CA PHE A 21 -4.31 7.00 -13.91
C PHE A 21 -4.58 5.52 -14.19
N GLY A 22 -5.33 4.90 -13.29
CA GLY A 22 -5.67 3.49 -13.29
C GLY A 22 -4.54 2.53 -12.94
N ARG A 23 -3.36 3.04 -12.60
CA ARG A 23 -2.25 2.23 -12.09
C ARG A 23 -2.28 2.22 -10.56
N ILE A 24 -2.60 1.06 -10.00
CA ILE A 24 -2.73 0.88 -8.55
C ILE A 24 -1.56 0.03 -8.02
N PRO A 25 -0.92 0.40 -6.89
CA PRO A 25 0.09 -0.43 -6.27
C PRO A 25 -0.50 -1.78 -5.85
N ARG A 26 0.23 -2.86 -6.09
CA ARG A 26 -0.10 -4.15 -5.49
C ARG A 26 0.31 -4.17 -4.03
N ARG A 27 -0.38 -4.97 -3.22
CA ARG A 27 -0.03 -5.22 -1.80
C ARG A 27 1.44 -5.63 -1.63
N SER A 28 1.96 -6.44 -2.56
CA SER A 28 3.37 -6.85 -2.58
C SER A 28 4.38 -5.71 -2.73
N HIS A 29 4.03 -4.60 -3.41
CA HIS A 29 4.91 -3.44 -3.50
C HIS A 29 5.11 -2.80 -2.13
N LEU A 30 4.04 -2.68 -1.33
CA LEU A 30 4.08 -2.11 0.00
C LEU A 30 4.79 -3.04 0.99
N TYR A 31 4.56 -4.36 0.91
CA TYR A 31 5.35 -5.34 1.66
C TYR A 31 6.84 -5.12 1.41
N ARG A 32 7.28 -5.13 0.14
CA ARG A 32 8.68 -4.96 -0.21
C ARG A 32 9.25 -3.63 0.27
N LEU A 33 8.48 -2.54 0.13
CA LEU A 33 8.88 -1.21 0.58
C LEU A 33 9.14 -1.19 2.09
N ILE A 34 8.23 -1.77 2.88
CA ILE A 34 8.29 -1.74 4.35
C ILE A 34 9.35 -2.72 4.87
N THR A 35 9.47 -3.92 4.30
CA THR A 35 10.49 -4.91 4.71
C THR A 35 11.92 -4.47 4.35
N ALA A 36 12.09 -3.52 3.45
CA ALA A 36 13.40 -2.96 3.11
C ALA A 36 13.87 -1.88 4.10
N ILE A 37 13.03 -1.48 5.05
CA ILE A 37 13.39 -0.50 6.09
C ILE A 37 14.21 -1.22 7.16
N ASP A 38 15.39 -0.67 7.45
CA ASP A 38 16.26 -1.17 8.51
C ASP A 38 15.53 -1.21 9.86
N GLY A 39 15.69 -2.32 10.59
CA GLY A 39 14.98 -2.58 11.83
C GLY A 39 13.57 -3.18 11.70
N VAL A 40 13.03 -3.35 10.49
CA VAL A 40 11.77 -4.09 10.29
C VAL A 40 12.06 -5.57 10.08
N SER A 41 11.80 -6.39 11.10
CA SER A 41 11.98 -7.85 11.01
C SER A 41 10.87 -8.54 10.21
N HIS A 42 9.62 -8.15 10.45
CA HIS A 42 8.45 -8.72 9.76
C HIS A 42 7.24 -7.78 9.81
N ILE A 43 6.29 -8.03 8.91
CA ILE A 43 5.00 -7.36 8.88
C ILE A 43 3.95 -8.39 9.31
N ARG A 44 3.28 -8.14 10.43
CA ARG A 44 2.23 -9.04 10.95
C ARG A 44 0.96 -8.97 10.12
N ASP A 45 0.53 -7.75 9.81
CA ASP A 45 -0.67 -7.47 9.06
C ASP A 45 -0.47 -6.25 8.16
N LEU A 46 -1.15 -6.23 7.01
CA LEU A 46 -1.13 -5.11 6.07
C LEU A 46 -2.46 -5.02 5.34
N GLU A 47 -3.19 -3.95 5.66
CA GLU A 47 -4.44 -3.57 5.01
C GLU A 47 -4.20 -2.42 4.02
N LEU A 48 -4.91 -2.47 2.88
CA LEU A 48 -4.95 -1.38 1.91
C LEU A 48 -6.38 -0.88 1.79
N ILE A 49 -6.60 0.36 2.23
CA ILE A 49 -7.90 1.00 2.17
C ILE A 49 -7.95 1.86 0.90
N THR A 50 -9.06 1.76 0.17
CA THR A 50 -9.33 2.50 -1.07
C THR A 50 -10.69 3.17 -0.96
N ASP A 51 -10.86 4.27 -1.67
CA ASP A 51 -12.15 4.96 -1.80
C ASP A 51 -12.47 5.13 -3.29
N PRO A 52 -13.50 4.43 -3.83
CA PRO A 52 -14.34 3.46 -3.13
C PRO A 52 -13.55 2.19 -2.74
N PRO A 53 -14.01 1.44 -1.71
CA PRO A 53 -13.35 0.22 -1.27
C PRO A 53 -13.36 -0.84 -2.37
N LEU A 54 -12.20 -1.42 -2.62
CA LEU A 54 -12.05 -2.61 -3.44
C LEU A 54 -12.63 -3.85 -2.71
N PRO A 55 -13.25 -4.79 -3.45
CA PRO A 55 -13.68 -6.06 -2.88
C PRO A 55 -12.46 -6.91 -2.49
N ALA A 56 -12.70 -7.92 -1.66
CA ALA A 56 -11.66 -8.86 -1.26
C ALA A 56 -11.06 -9.57 -2.49
N ASP A 57 -9.79 -10.00 -2.38
CA ASP A 57 -9.05 -10.68 -3.46
C ASP A 57 -9.76 -11.95 -3.99
N THR A 58 -10.69 -12.52 -3.21
CA THR A 58 -11.49 -13.70 -3.55
C THR A 58 -12.73 -13.40 -4.38
N GLU A 59 -13.08 -12.14 -4.57
CA GLU A 59 -14.31 -11.70 -5.23
C GLU A 59 -14.02 -11.06 -6.59
N ALA A 60 -14.95 -11.23 -7.54
CA ALA A 60 -14.84 -10.61 -8.84
C ALA A 60 -15.19 -9.11 -8.77
N LEU A 61 -14.43 -8.28 -9.48
CA LEU A 61 -14.75 -6.86 -9.64
C LEU A 61 -16.04 -6.69 -10.46
N SER A 62 -16.95 -5.84 -10.00
CA SER A 62 -18.09 -5.41 -10.80
C SER A 62 -17.62 -4.57 -12.01
N GLU A 63 -18.40 -4.53 -13.09
CA GLU A 63 -18.03 -3.73 -14.27
C GLU A 63 -18.00 -2.22 -13.96
N GLU A 64 -18.87 -1.76 -13.05
CA GLU A 64 -18.86 -0.37 -12.58
C GLU A 64 -17.56 -0.02 -11.88
N LEU A 65 -17.11 -0.86 -10.95
CA LEU A 65 -15.84 -0.66 -10.27
C LEU A 65 -14.67 -0.78 -11.24
N ARG A 66 -14.69 -1.76 -12.15
CA ARG A 66 -13.64 -1.91 -13.19
C ARG A 66 -13.50 -0.64 -14.04
N ARG A 67 -14.62 -0.02 -14.40
CA ARG A 67 -14.64 1.26 -15.12
C ARG A 67 -14.10 2.41 -14.25
N ALA A 68 -14.51 2.50 -12.99
CA ALA A 68 -13.99 3.52 -12.07
C ALA A 68 -12.47 3.40 -11.88
N LEU A 69 -11.95 2.18 -11.77
CA LEU A 69 -10.52 1.94 -11.62
C LEU A 69 -9.69 2.38 -12.81
N THR A 70 -10.27 2.55 -14.01
CA THR A 70 -9.53 3.09 -15.16
C THR A 70 -9.11 4.55 -14.94
N GLY A 71 -9.85 5.30 -14.11
CA GLY A 71 -9.55 6.68 -13.73
C GLY A 71 -9.01 6.82 -12.31
N ALA A 72 -8.66 5.71 -11.64
CA ALA A 72 -8.17 5.77 -10.26
C ALA A 72 -6.86 6.57 -10.17
N LEU A 73 -6.73 7.38 -9.13
CA LEU A 73 -5.53 8.17 -8.85
C LEU A 73 -5.01 7.78 -7.48
N ILE A 74 -3.70 7.53 -7.40
CA ILE A 74 -3.02 7.30 -6.13
C ILE A 74 -2.61 8.64 -5.54
N TYR A 75 -2.91 8.84 -4.26
CA TYR A 75 -2.46 10.01 -3.51
C TYR A 75 -1.93 9.59 -2.14
N SER A 76 -1.06 10.42 -1.58
CA SER A 76 -0.53 10.19 -0.23
C SER A 76 -1.52 10.71 0.81
N GLY A 77 -2.28 9.81 1.43
CA GLY A 77 -3.17 10.09 2.56
C GLY A 77 -2.50 9.86 3.92
N ASP A 78 -3.33 9.81 4.96
CA ASP A 78 -2.91 9.43 6.31
C ASP A 78 -2.73 7.91 6.40
N HIS A 79 -1.76 7.47 7.20
CA HIS A 79 -1.43 6.07 7.40
C HIS A 79 -1.28 5.77 8.89
N GLU A 80 -2.00 4.78 9.38
CA GLU A 80 -1.85 4.26 10.73
C GLU A 80 -0.74 3.19 10.76
N ILE A 81 0.17 3.29 11.74
CA ILE A 81 1.28 2.36 11.91
C ILE A 81 1.35 1.94 13.37
N VAL A 82 1.23 0.64 13.62
CA VAL A 82 1.38 0.04 14.95
C VAL A 82 2.70 -0.75 14.97
N LEU A 83 3.57 -0.39 15.92
CA LEU A 83 4.85 -1.07 16.12
C LEU A 83 4.73 -2.06 17.28
N THR A 84 5.19 -3.29 17.06
CA THR A 84 5.27 -4.31 18.10
C THR A 84 6.74 -4.70 18.31
N VAL A 85 7.23 -4.54 19.53
CA VAL A 85 8.57 -5.01 19.91
C VAL A 85 8.44 -6.47 20.36
N PRO A 86 9.30 -7.39 19.88
CA PRO A 86 9.33 -8.74 20.43
C PRO A 86 9.65 -8.66 21.92
N VAL A 87 8.87 -9.36 22.75
CA VAL A 87 9.26 -9.57 24.13
C VAL A 87 10.36 -10.62 24.09
N GLU A 88 11.59 -10.25 24.42
CA GLU A 88 12.64 -11.25 24.63
C GLU A 88 12.24 -12.08 25.86
N GLU A 89 11.95 -13.37 25.66
CA GLU A 89 11.84 -14.31 26.77
C GLU A 89 13.23 -14.43 27.39
N VAL A 90 13.39 -13.86 28.59
CA VAL A 90 14.58 -14.06 29.41
C VAL A 90 14.46 -15.46 29.99
N ASP A 91 15.24 -16.41 29.47
CA ASP A 91 15.45 -17.76 30.02
C ASP A 91 15.99 -17.71 31.47
#